data_AF-A0A8J6LFH1-F1
#
_entry.id   AF-A0A8J6LFH1-F1
#
_cell.length_a   1.000
_cell.length_b   1.000
_cell.length_c   1.000
_cell.angle_alpha   90.00
_cell.angle_beta   90.00
_cell.angle_gamma   90.00
#
_symmetry.space_group_name_H-M   'P 1'
#
loop_
_entity.id
_entity.type
_entity.pdbx_description
1 polymer ?
#
loop_
_entity_poly.entity_id
_entity_poly.type
_entity_poly.pdbx_seq_one_letter_code
_entity_poly.pdbx_strand_id
1 'polypeptide(L)'
;MANIFDPDRNPHRRIIQGFLFTSFTKTIFYKDVSTLEEVIQLGLPTATSRWNLIYKDSDIMRRLKTKQVDPNDVLDLVAFQRNIITFDTKLFLTLITKSKYVDDDGQPLLHIVNECVSTFKIATLVPKESAFLNVFDDVIIKLYESGLTWKWYNDMFDSIVAEKMIRISKKRKRVKSFSLRDTESAFCIIALGLAYEYWYVYQTHFLLVNFLTLQVLQTDNHIFELNKFTQTAIEVMNSYDYFIAIKIEENFLNQSVNPSESRFYNTSIRHGKVSDFNPITNEELFNIKTY
;
A
#
# COMPACT_ATOMS: atom_id res chain seq x y z
N MET A 1 41.02 4.75 4.38
CA MET A 1 39.69 4.11 4.53
C MET A 1 39.37 4.06 6.01
N ALA A 2 38.80 5.13 6.55
CA ALA A 2 38.56 5.29 7.98
C ALA A 2 37.07 5.07 8.30
N ASN A 3 36.80 4.14 9.21
CA ASN A 3 35.67 4.06 10.13
C ASN A 3 34.35 4.72 9.71
N ILE A 4 33.54 4.00 8.91
CA ILE A 4 32.11 4.29 8.69
C ILE A 4 31.21 3.50 9.67
N PHE A 5 31.78 2.65 10.52
CA PHE A 5 31.08 1.92 11.57
C PHE A 5 31.54 2.37 12.96
N ASP A 6 31.20 3.61 13.31
CA ASP A 6 31.16 4.03 14.71
C ASP A 6 29.75 3.72 15.26
N PRO A 7 29.57 2.70 16.12
CA PRO A 7 28.27 2.22 16.56
C PRO A 7 27.51 3.17 17.51
N ASP A 8 28.15 4.24 17.99
CA ASP A 8 27.57 5.18 18.97
C ASP A 8 27.06 6.49 18.36
N ARG A 9 27.28 6.74 17.06
CA ARG A 9 26.94 8.04 16.45
C ARG A 9 25.47 8.23 16.07
N ASN A 10 24.63 7.19 16.06
CA ASN A 10 23.24 7.36 15.63
C ASN A 10 22.28 6.26 16.14
N PRO A 11 21.74 6.39 17.36
CA PRO A 11 20.86 5.37 17.97
C PRO A 11 19.57 5.14 17.16
N HIS A 12 19.03 6.19 16.52
CA HIS A 12 17.83 6.10 15.70
C HIS A 12 17.97 5.14 14.51
N ARG A 13 19.14 5.12 13.87
CA ARG A 13 19.41 4.23 12.72
C ARG A 13 19.37 2.75 13.14
N ARG A 14 19.89 2.43 14.32
CA ARG A 14 19.89 1.05 14.87
C ARG A 14 18.47 0.59 15.19
N ILE A 15 17.65 1.48 15.76
CA ILE A 15 16.24 1.19 16.07
C ILE A 15 15.46 0.90 14.78
N ILE A 16 15.61 1.75 13.76
CA ILE A 16 14.92 1.57 12.47
C ILE A 16 15.38 0.27 11.80
N GLN A 17 16.69 -0.01 11.75
CA GLN A 17 17.20 -1.26 11.16
C GLN A 17 16.70 -2.49 11.91
N GLY A 18 16.68 -2.47 13.24
CA GLY A 18 16.16 -3.56 14.06
C GLY A 18 14.66 -3.78 13.86
N PHE A 19 13.88 -2.70 13.81
CA PHE A 19 12.45 -2.76 13.51
C PHE A 19 12.20 -3.34 12.11
N LEU A 20 12.90 -2.82 11.10
CA LEU A 20 12.76 -3.27 9.71
C LEU A 20 13.11 -4.76 9.57
N PHE A 21 14.23 -5.18 10.17
CA PHE A 21 14.63 -6.59 10.20
C PHE A 21 13.57 -7.46 10.87
N THR A 22 13.00 -6.99 11.98
CA THR A 22 11.92 -7.70 12.68
C THR A 22 10.67 -7.79 11.81
N SER A 23 10.26 -6.71 11.15
CA SER A 23 9.11 -6.72 10.21
C SER A 23 9.32 -7.64 9.01
N PHE A 24 10.56 -7.79 8.52
CA PHE A 24 10.86 -8.71 7.42
C PHE A 24 10.97 -10.17 7.85
N THR A 25 11.41 -10.43 9.08
CA THR A 25 11.63 -11.79 9.57
C THR A 25 10.44 -12.37 10.31
N LYS A 26 9.57 -11.51 10.87
CA LYS A 26 8.38 -11.91 11.62
C LYS A 26 7.14 -11.24 11.04
N THR A 27 6.13 -12.05 10.79
CA THR A 27 4.78 -11.55 10.51
C THR A 27 4.27 -10.82 11.75
N ILE A 28 4.04 -9.51 11.62
CA ILE A 28 3.42 -8.70 12.67
C ILE A 28 1.91 -8.78 12.48
N PHE A 29 1.22 -9.38 13.44
CA PHE A 29 -0.23 -9.43 13.46
C PHE A 29 -0.79 -8.21 14.20
N TYR A 30 -1.96 -7.73 13.76
CA TYR A 30 -2.73 -6.77 14.53
C TYR A 30 -3.22 -7.41 15.83
N LYS A 31 -3.56 -6.58 16.81
CA LYS A 31 -4.16 -7.07 18.05
C LYS A 31 -5.51 -7.74 17.72
N ASP A 32 -5.62 -9.00 18.13
CA ASP A 32 -6.87 -9.75 17.99
C ASP A 32 -7.96 -9.22 18.93
N VAL A 33 -9.20 -9.41 18.50
CA VAL A 33 -10.41 -9.05 19.25
C VAL A 33 -10.64 -10.09 20.32
N SER A 34 -10.64 -9.67 21.59
CA SER A 34 -10.48 -10.57 22.72
C SER A 34 -11.71 -10.65 23.65
N THR A 35 -12.64 -9.71 23.50
CA THR A 35 -13.88 -9.62 24.29
C THR A 35 -15.10 -9.61 23.40
N LEU A 36 -16.24 -10.06 23.92
CA LEU A 36 -17.49 -10.11 23.19
C LEU A 36 -18.04 -8.71 22.89
N GLU A 37 -17.76 -7.72 23.75
CA GLU A 37 -18.09 -6.32 23.52
C GLU A 37 -17.36 -5.75 22.30
N GLU A 38 -16.05 -5.98 22.18
CA GLU A 38 -15.28 -5.57 21.00
C GLU A 38 -15.83 -6.23 19.73
N VAL A 39 -16.23 -7.51 19.79
CA VAL A 39 -16.87 -8.22 18.68
C VAL A 39 -18.16 -7.53 18.23
N ILE A 40 -19.00 -7.09 19.18
CA ILE A 40 -20.25 -6.38 18.86
C ILE A 40 -19.96 -5.01 18.23
N GLN A 41 -18.91 -4.32 18.69
CA GLN A 41 -18.50 -3.02 18.16
C GLN A 41 -18.02 -3.09 16.71
N LEU A 42 -17.39 -4.20 16.30
CA LEU A 42 -17.04 -4.44 14.89
C LEU A 42 -18.26 -4.47 13.97
N GLY A 43 -19.42 -4.78 14.54
CA GLY A 43 -20.69 -4.73 13.85
C GLY A 43 -20.87 -5.75 12.72
N LEU A 44 -20.01 -6.77 12.67
CA LEU A 44 -20.04 -7.83 11.66
C LEU A 44 -21.29 -8.72 11.79
N PRO A 45 -21.74 -9.34 10.69
CA PRO A 45 -22.76 -10.38 10.73
C PRO A 45 -22.29 -11.58 11.56
N THR A 46 -23.26 -12.29 12.13
CA THR A 46 -23.02 -13.50 12.93
C THR A 46 -23.73 -14.69 12.30
N ALA A 47 -23.06 -15.82 12.17
CA ALA A 47 -23.70 -17.05 11.71
C ALA A 47 -23.33 -18.22 12.61
N THR A 48 -24.34 -18.96 13.05
CA THR A 48 -24.17 -20.24 13.76
C THR A 48 -25.40 -21.10 13.54
N SER A 49 -25.19 -22.41 13.47
CA SER A 49 -26.26 -23.42 13.46
C SER A 49 -26.80 -23.72 14.86
N ARG A 50 -26.18 -23.17 15.92
CA ARG A 50 -26.44 -23.52 17.32
C ARG A 50 -27.20 -22.47 18.13
N TRP A 51 -27.91 -21.54 17.47
CA TRP A 51 -28.68 -20.50 18.17
C TRP A 51 -29.65 -21.07 19.21
N ASN A 52 -30.25 -22.23 18.92
CA ASN A 52 -31.20 -22.91 19.81
C ASN A 52 -30.57 -23.42 21.12
N LEU A 53 -29.24 -23.58 21.16
CA LEU A 53 -28.52 -24.01 22.37
C LEU A 53 -28.15 -22.81 23.27
N ILE A 54 -28.30 -21.59 22.76
CA ILE A 54 -27.98 -20.37 23.50
C ILE A 54 -29.27 -19.85 24.15
N TYR A 55 -29.56 -20.41 25.33
CA TYR A 55 -30.79 -20.14 26.08
C TYR A 55 -30.79 -18.79 26.82
N LYS A 56 -29.61 -18.22 27.09
CA LYS A 56 -29.49 -17.01 27.92
C LYS A 56 -29.76 -15.77 27.07
N ASP A 57 -30.89 -15.13 27.33
CA ASP A 57 -31.27 -13.88 26.68
C ASP A 57 -30.61 -12.70 27.39
N SER A 58 -29.33 -12.46 27.08
CA SER A 58 -28.62 -11.25 27.49
C SER A 58 -28.76 -10.15 26.44
N ASP A 59 -28.56 -8.90 26.83
CA ASP A 59 -28.55 -7.78 25.88
C ASP A 59 -27.54 -7.97 24.74
N ILE A 60 -26.38 -8.54 25.08
CA ILE A 60 -25.34 -8.93 24.12
C ILE A 60 -25.89 -9.96 23.13
N MET A 61 -26.57 -11.00 23.62
CA MET A 61 -27.12 -12.05 22.79
C MET A 61 -28.18 -11.54 21.82
N ARG A 62 -29.06 -10.65 22.30
CA ARG A 62 -30.07 -10.01 21.47
C ARG A 62 -29.43 -9.21 20.32
N ARG A 63 -28.37 -8.45 20.60
CA ARG A 63 -27.62 -7.68 19.59
C ARG A 63 -26.91 -8.56 18.56
N LEU A 64 -26.39 -9.71 18.99
CA LEU A 64 -25.77 -10.68 18.09
C LEU A 64 -26.84 -11.33 17.19
N LYS A 65 -27.96 -11.80 17.76
CA LYS A 65 -29.08 -12.40 17.01
C LYS A 65 -29.68 -11.46 15.97
N THR A 66 -29.74 -10.15 16.22
CA THR A 66 -30.24 -9.19 15.22
C THR A 66 -29.40 -9.13 13.95
N LYS A 67 -28.15 -9.62 13.98
CA LYS A 67 -27.25 -9.68 12.83
C LYS A 67 -27.03 -11.11 12.33
N GLN A 68 -27.98 -11.99 12.59
CA GLN A 68 -27.90 -13.38 12.18
C GLN A 68 -27.97 -13.53 10.66
N VAL A 69 -27.08 -14.36 10.10
CA VAL A 69 -27.07 -14.77 8.69
C VAL A 69 -27.10 -16.30 8.60
N ASP A 70 -27.57 -16.83 7.48
CA ASP A 70 -27.69 -18.26 7.19
C ASP A 70 -26.32 -18.98 7.23
N PRO A 71 -26.20 -20.15 7.91
CA PRO A 71 -24.91 -20.78 8.14
C PRO A 71 -24.50 -21.72 7.00
N ASN A 72 -24.18 -21.18 5.82
CA ASN A 72 -23.48 -21.94 4.78
C ASN A 72 -21.97 -21.67 4.84
N ASP A 73 -21.17 -22.71 5.04
CA ASP A 73 -19.68 -22.72 5.09
C ASP A 73 -19.03 -21.57 5.89
N VAL A 74 -19.62 -21.26 7.05
CA VAL A 74 -19.26 -20.08 7.86
C VAL A 74 -17.78 -20.04 8.23
N LEU A 75 -17.16 -21.17 8.57
CA LEU A 75 -15.76 -21.21 9.00
C LEU A 75 -14.78 -20.79 7.89
N ASP A 76 -15.09 -21.09 6.63
CA ASP A 76 -14.25 -20.68 5.50
C ASP A 76 -14.37 -19.16 5.29
N LEU A 77 -15.57 -18.61 5.46
CA LEU A 77 -15.80 -17.16 5.42
C LEU A 77 -15.04 -16.45 6.56
N VAL A 78 -15.07 -16.99 7.77
CA VAL A 78 -14.31 -16.41 8.91
C VAL A 78 -12.80 -16.45 8.63
N ALA A 79 -12.28 -17.60 8.17
CA ALA A 79 -10.84 -17.79 7.97
C ALA A 79 -10.28 -16.93 6.83
N PHE A 80 -10.98 -16.88 5.69
CA PHE A 80 -10.44 -16.30 4.45
C PHE A 80 -11.01 -14.92 4.12
N GLN A 81 -12.28 -14.65 4.43
CA GLN A 81 -12.91 -13.36 4.12
C GLN A 81 -12.92 -12.40 5.32
N ARG A 82 -12.91 -12.93 6.56
CA ARG A 82 -12.85 -12.16 7.81
C ARG A 82 -13.99 -11.14 7.95
N ASN A 83 -15.13 -11.42 7.34
CA ASN A 83 -16.30 -10.54 7.28
C ASN A 83 -17.48 -11.04 8.12
N ILE A 84 -17.31 -12.14 8.86
CA ILE A 84 -18.36 -12.76 9.65
C ILE A 84 -17.79 -13.30 10.96
N ILE A 85 -18.66 -13.43 11.96
CA ILE A 85 -18.36 -14.06 13.25
C ILE A 85 -19.17 -15.35 13.36
N THR A 86 -18.61 -16.35 14.01
CA THR A 86 -19.32 -17.60 14.29
C THR A 86 -19.21 -18.04 15.74
N PHE A 87 -20.15 -18.88 16.15
CA PHE A 87 -20.21 -19.48 17.47
C PHE A 87 -20.26 -20.99 17.34
N ASP A 88 -19.35 -21.65 18.05
CA ASP A 88 -19.36 -23.10 18.24
C ASP A 88 -18.69 -23.44 19.58
N THR A 89 -18.60 -24.72 19.88
CA THR A 89 -18.01 -25.25 21.10
C THR A 89 -16.52 -24.99 21.11
N LYS A 90 -16.00 -24.51 22.24
CA LYS A 90 -14.57 -24.21 22.41
C LYS A 90 -13.66 -25.38 22.01
N LEU A 91 -14.00 -26.61 22.38
CA LEU A 91 -13.22 -27.81 22.04
C LEU A 91 -13.13 -28.01 20.52
N PHE A 92 -14.27 -27.92 19.83
CA PHE A 92 -14.34 -28.05 18.37
C PHE A 92 -13.54 -26.97 17.66
N LEU A 93 -13.75 -25.69 18.03
CA LEU A 93 -13.01 -24.57 17.45
C LEU A 93 -11.51 -24.69 17.70
N THR A 94 -11.10 -25.10 18.90
CA THR A 94 -9.68 -25.27 19.24
C THR A 94 -9.03 -26.34 18.37
N LEU A 95 -9.72 -27.47 18.13
CA LEU A 95 -9.23 -28.53 17.26
C LEU A 95 -9.13 -28.07 15.81
N ILE A 96 -10.20 -27.49 15.29
CA ILE A 96 -10.32 -27.08 13.90
C ILE A 96 -9.35 -25.95 13.55
N THR A 97 -9.13 -25.01 14.48
CA THR A 97 -8.17 -23.91 14.33
C THR A 97 -6.72 -24.43 14.25
N LYS A 98 -6.37 -25.50 14.97
CA LYS A 98 -5.01 -26.06 14.94
C LYS A 98 -4.78 -27.15 13.89
N SER A 99 -5.84 -27.71 13.30
CA SER A 99 -5.75 -28.84 12.38
C SER A 99 -6.21 -28.54 10.95
N LYS A 100 -7.29 -27.77 10.77
CA LYS A 100 -7.87 -27.48 9.45
C LYS A 100 -7.48 -26.09 8.95
N TYR A 101 -7.73 -25.07 9.77
CA TYR A 101 -7.51 -23.66 9.42
C TYR A 101 -6.17 -23.15 9.90
N VAL A 102 -5.12 -23.73 9.33
CA VAL A 102 -3.73 -23.34 9.53
C VAL A 102 -3.14 -22.97 8.18
N ASP A 103 -2.30 -21.93 8.18
CA ASP A 103 -1.59 -21.50 6.99
C ASP A 103 -0.43 -22.45 6.64
N ASP A 104 0.28 -22.14 5.56
CA ASP A 104 1.44 -22.91 5.09
C ASP A 104 2.64 -22.86 6.04
N ASP A 105 2.65 -21.90 6.98
CA ASP A 105 3.64 -21.76 8.05
C ASP A 105 3.21 -22.43 9.37
N GLY A 106 2.01 -23.02 9.40
CA GLY A 106 1.41 -23.67 10.56
C GLY A 106 0.78 -22.70 11.57
N GLN A 107 0.59 -21.42 11.21
CA GLN A 107 -0.10 -20.45 12.06
C GLN A 107 -1.62 -20.58 11.90
N PRO A 108 -2.39 -20.39 12.98
CA PRO A 108 -3.84 -20.46 12.93
C PRO A 108 -4.43 -19.28 12.15
N LEU A 109 -5.41 -19.56 11.29
CA LEU A 109 -6.17 -18.56 10.52
C LEU A 109 -7.40 -18.04 11.27
N LEU A 110 -7.80 -18.72 12.34
CA LEU A 110 -8.95 -18.38 13.16
C LEU A 110 -8.50 -17.91 14.53
N HIS A 111 -9.14 -16.85 15.03
CA HIS A 111 -9.00 -16.38 16.40
C HIS A 111 -10.23 -16.78 17.22
N ILE A 112 -10.02 -17.34 18.41
CA ILE A 112 -11.09 -17.69 19.35
C ILE A 112 -11.07 -16.67 20.48
N VAL A 113 -12.16 -15.92 20.60
CA VAL A 113 -12.39 -14.96 21.69
C VAL A 113 -12.37 -15.70 23.04
N ASN A 114 -11.79 -15.07 24.07
CA ASN A 114 -11.61 -15.71 25.38
C ASN A 114 -12.92 -15.96 26.12
N GLU A 115 -13.92 -15.12 25.86
CA GLU A 115 -15.22 -15.15 26.52
C GLU A 115 -16.15 -16.18 25.90
N CYS A 116 -16.81 -16.97 26.76
CA CYS A 116 -17.80 -17.95 26.34
C CYS A 116 -19.20 -17.40 26.56
N VAL A 117 -20.01 -17.45 25.51
CA VAL A 117 -21.42 -17.04 25.53
C VAL A 117 -22.26 -17.88 26.51
N SER A 118 -22.02 -19.19 26.50
CA SER A 118 -22.77 -20.14 27.32
C SER A 118 -21.88 -21.35 27.61
N THR A 119 -22.19 -22.05 28.70
CA THR A 119 -21.57 -23.33 29.05
C THR A 119 -22.69 -24.35 29.23
N PHE A 120 -22.56 -25.48 28.54
CA PHE A 120 -23.48 -26.60 28.66
C PHE A 120 -22.70 -27.86 28.97
N LYS A 121 -23.36 -28.78 29.69
CA LYS A 121 -22.79 -30.09 30.00
C LYS A 121 -23.22 -31.08 28.91
N ILE A 122 -22.32 -31.94 28.52
CA ILE A 122 -22.61 -33.04 27.61
C ILE A 122 -22.99 -34.24 28.47
N ALA A 123 -24.12 -34.88 28.16
CA ALA A 123 -24.60 -36.06 28.83
C ALA A 123 -24.97 -37.13 27.80
N THR A 124 -24.75 -38.39 28.15
CA THR A 124 -25.20 -39.53 27.35
C THR A 124 -26.65 -39.82 27.70
N LEU A 125 -27.51 -39.88 26.69
CA LEU A 125 -28.92 -40.21 26.88
C LEU A 125 -29.07 -41.74 26.88
N VAL A 126 -29.75 -42.26 27.89
CA VAL A 126 -30.16 -43.67 27.96
C VAL A 126 -31.68 -43.77 28.06
N PRO A 127 -32.31 -44.86 27.58
CA PRO A 127 -33.74 -45.08 27.76
C PRO A 127 -34.14 -44.98 29.23
N LYS A 128 -35.31 -44.40 29.48
CA LYS A 128 -35.90 -44.37 30.82
C LYS A 128 -36.03 -45.81 31.33
N GLU A 129 -35.68 -46.03 32.59
CA GLU A 129 -35.70 -47.35 33.25
C GLU A 129 -34.71 -48.37 32.65
N SER A 130 -33.66 -47.92 31.97
CA SER A 130 -32.57 -48.81 31.54
C SER A 130 -31.88 -49.44 32.75
N ALA A 131 -31.84 -50.77 32.78
CA ALA A 131 -31.07 -51.53 33.78
C ALA A 131 -29.56 -51.22 33.74
N PHE A 132 -29.07 -50.63 32.65
CA PHE A 132 -27.66 -50.28 32.46
C PHE A 132 -27.30 -48.87 32.94
N LEU A 133 -28.26 -48.04 33.36
CA LEU A 133 -27.98 -46.66 33.77
C LEU A 133 -26.90 -46.62 34.86
N ASN A 134 -27.09 -47.38 35.94
CA ASN A 134 -26.13 -47.43 37.04
C ASN A 134 -24.75 -47.95 36.59
N VAL A 135 -24.73 -48.91 35.66
CA VAL A 135 -23.48 -49.46 35.12
C VAL A 135 -22.75 -48.41 34.29
N PHE A 136 -23.45 -47.67 33.45
CA PHE A 136 -22.86 -46.59 32.66
C PHE A 136 -22.35 -45.46 33.55
N ASP A 137 -23.13 -45.04 34.54
CA ASP A 137 -22.74 -43.99 35.48
C ASP A 137 -21.46 -44.38 36.24
N ASP A 138 -21.41 -45.59 36.80
CA ASP A 138 -20.22 -46.10 37.50
C ASP A 138 -18.98 -46.13 36.60
N VAL A 139 -19.14 -46.57 35.35
CA VAL A 139 -18.03 -46.62 34.39
C VAL A 139 -17.57 -45.23 34.01
N ILE A 140 -18.50 -44.32 33.68
CA ILE A 140 -18.18 -42.94 33.29
C ILE A 140 -17.48 -42.21 34.45
N ILE A 141 -17.97 -42.36 35.69
CA ILE A 141 -17.35 -41.77 36.88
C ILE A 141 -15.93 -42.29 37.04
N LYS A 142 -15.71 -43.61 37.00
CA LYS A 142 -14.36 -44.20 37.11
C LYS A 142 -13.42 -43.71 36.00
N LEU A 143 -13.91 -43.60 34.76
CA LEU A 143 -13.13 -43.08 33.63
C LEU A 143 -12.80 -41.59 33.78
N TYR A 144 -13.69 -40.82 34.40
CA TYR A 144 -13.51 -39.41 34.66
C TYR A 144 -12.53 -39.18 35.82
N GLU A 145 -12.75 -39.84 36.96
CA GLU A 145 -11.93 -39.72 38.17
C GLU A 145 -10.51 -40.27 37.98
N SER A 146 -10.33 -41.31 37.16
CA SER A 146 -9.00 -41.78 36.76
C SER A 146 -8.26 -40.85 35.80
N GLY A 147 -8.92 -39.80 35.29
CA GLY A 147 -8.37 -38.89 34.29
C GLY A 147 -8.23 -39.50 32.89
N LEU A 148 -8.74 -40.71 32.65
CA LEU A 148 -8.59 -41.40 31.36
C LEU A 148 -9.31 -40.65 30.23
N THR A 149 -10.45 -40.03 30.54
CA THR A 149 -11.19 -39.18 29.58
C THR A 149 -10.36 -37.98 29.11
N TRP A 150 -9.71 -37.27 30.04
CA TRP A 150 -8.85 -36.13 29.74
C TRP A 150 -7.61 -36.55 28.96
N LYS A 151 -6.96 -37.64 29.37
CA LYS A 151 -5.82 -38.20 28.65
C LYS A 151 -6.19 -38.58 27.23
N TRP A 152 -7.26 -39.35 27.05
CA TRP A 152 -7.72 -39.78 25.74
C TRP A 152 -8.04 -38.59 24.82
N TYR A 153 -8.68 -37.54 25.36
CA TYR A 153 -8.94 -36.32 24.60
C TYR A 153 -7.64 -35.65 24.14
N ASN A 154 -6.66 -35.47 25.02
CA ASN A 154 -5.40 -34.85 24.66
C ASN A 154 -4.60 -35.69 23.67
N ASP A 155 -4.51 -37.01 23.87
CA ASP A 155 -3.79 -37.92 22.97
C ASP A 155 -4.41 -37.86 21.55
N MET A 156 -5.75 -37.85 21.45
CA MET A 156 -6.46 -37.70 20.18
C MET A 156 -6.22 -36.33 19.55
N PHE A 157 -6.32 -35.26 20.35
CA PHE A 157 -6.11 -33.88 19.90
C PHE A 157 -4.69 -33.71 19.35
N ASP A 158 -3.68 -34.12 20.13
CA ASP A 158 -2.28 -33.99 19.79
C ASP A 158 -1.92 -34.85 18.58
N SER A 159 -2.48 -36.06 18.47
CA SER A 159 -2.29 -36.91 17.28
C SER A 159 -2.76 -36.23 16.00
N ILE A 160 -3.99 -35.66 16.01
CA ILE A 160 -4.56 -34.97 14.85
C ILE A 160 -3.73 -33.72 14.48
N VAL A 161 -3.35 -32.92 15.48
CA VAL A 161 -2.56 -31.70 15.26
C VAL A 161 -1.15 -32.05 14.77
N ALA A 162 -0.50 -33.03 15.37
CA ALA A 162 0.83 -33.49 14.97
C ALA A 162 0.85 -34.01 13.53
N GLU A 163 -0.15 -34.81 13.14
CA GLU A 163 -0.27 -35.30 11.77
C GLU A 163 -0.37 -34.13 10.77
N LYS A 164 -1.19 -33.13 11.07
CA LYS A 164 -1.31 -31.93 10.22
C LYS A 164 0.02 -31.18 10.14
N MET A 165 0.68 -30.93 11.28
CA MET A 165 1.94 -30.20 11.32
C MET A 165 3.06 -30.93 10.57
N ILE A 166 3.09 -32.27 10.61
CA ILE A 166 4.02 -33.08 9.81
C ILE A 166 3.72 -32.93 8.32
N ARG A 167 2.44 -32.90 7.91
CA ARG A 167 2.07 -32.68 6.51
C ARG A 167 2.47 -31.28 6.03
N ILE A 168 2.31 -30.26 6.86
CA ILE A 168 2.73 -28.88 6.56
C ILE A 168 4.26 -28.81 6.46
N SER A 169 4.98 -29.36 7.44
CA SER A 169 6.45 -29.33 7.45
C SER A 169 7.06 -30.05 6.24
N LYS A 170 6.46 -31.15 5.79
CA LYS A 170 6.86 -31.84 4.55
C LYS A 170 6.62 -31.00 3.29
N LYS A 171 5.56 -30.18 3.27
CA LYS A 171 5.22 -29.30 2.14
C LYS A 171 5.98 -27.97 2.18
N ARG A 172 6.50 -27.59 3.35
CA ARG A 172 7.17 -26.31 3.57
C ARG A 172 8.37 -26.19 2.63
N LYS A 173 8.24 -25.36 1.61
CA LYS A 173 9.39 -24.94 0.80
C LYS A 173 10.35 -24.17 1.71
N ARG A 174 11.66 -24.41 1.53
CA ARG A 174 12.71 -23.68 2.25
C ARG A 174 12.45 -22.18 2.11
N VAL A 175 12.60 -21.45 3.23
CA VAL A 175 12.69 -19.99 3.41
C VAL A 175 12.19 -19.17 2.22
N LYS A 176 11.06 -18.47 2.38
CA LYS A 176 10.54 -17.52 1.38
C LYS A 176 11.69 -16.62 0.91
N SER A 177 12.14 -16.81 -0.33
CA SER A 177 13.18 -15.97 -0.93
C SER A 177 12.63 -14.56 -1.07
N PHE A 178 13.45 -13.58 -0.72
CA PHE A 178 13.12 -12.18 -0.90
C PHE A 178 12.74 -11.93 -2.37
N SER A 179 11.54 -11.39 -2.61
CA SER A 179 11.02 -11.19 -3.95
C SER A 179 11.20 -9.73 -4.37
N LEU A 180 11.29 -9.47 -5.68
CA LEU A 180 11.25 -8.12 -6.24
C LEU A 180 9.98 -7.36 -5.82
N ARG A 181 8.89 -8.06 -5.51
CA ARG A 181 7.65 -7.45 -5.01
C ARG A 181 7.83 -6.78 -3.64
N ASP A 182 8.74 -7.29 -2.82
CA ASP A 182 9.03 -6.72 -1.50
C ASP A 182 9.84 -5.41 -1.62
N THR A 183 10.52 -5.17 -2.75
CA THR A 183 11.32 -3.97 -3.03
C THR A 183 10.69 -2.99 -4.02
N GLU A 184 9.57 -3.35 -4.64
CA GLU A 184 8.86 -2.53 -5.63
C GLU A 184 8.58 -1.11 -5.12
N SER A 185 8.11 -0.98 -3.88
CA SER A 185 7.83 0.32 -3.26
C SER A 185 9.06 1.23 -3.16
N ALA A 186 10.23 0.67 -2.87
CA ALA A 186 11.48 1.42 -2.82
C ALA A 186 11.87 1.95 -4.21
N PHE A 187 11.67 1.14 -5.26
CA PHE A 187 11.89 1.57 -6.64
C PHE A 187 10.90 2.65 -7.06
N CYS A 188 9.63 2.56 -6.67
CA CYS A 188 8.64 3.61 -6.94
C CYS A 188 9.05 4.95 -6.31
N ILE A 189 9.53 4.95 -5.06
CA ILE A 189 9.99 6.18 -4.39
C ILE A 189 11.18 6.80 -5.14
N ILE A 190 12.15 5.98 -5.57
CA ILE A 190 13.30 6.46 -6.35
C ILE A 190 12.84 7.04 -7.69
N ALA A 191 11.95 6.35 -8.40
CA ALA A 191 11.43 6.81 -9.68
C ALA A 191 10.67 8.15 -9.55
N LEU A 192 9.86 8.31 -8.51
CA LEU A 192 9.17 9.56 -8.22
C LEU A 192 10.15 10.70 -7.89
N GLY A 193 11.21 10.41 -7.13
CA GLY A 193 12.26 11.39 -6.82
C GLY A 193 12.96 11.89 -8.09
N LEU A 194 13.34 10.98 -8.98
CA LEU A 194 13.96 11.34 -10.26
C LEU A 194 12.99 12.10 -11.16
N ALA A 195 11.73 11.68 -11.25
CA ALA A 195 10.72 12.37 -12.05
C ALA A 195 10.48 13.81 -11.54
N TYR A 196 10.48 14.01 -10.22
CA TYR A 196 10.37 15.35 -9.61
C TYR A 196 11.57 16.24 -9.96
N GLU A 197 12.79 15.68 -9.92
CA GLU A 197 14.00 16.40 -10.31
C GLU A 197 13.98 16.81 -11.79
N TYR A 198 13.65 15.88 -12.69
CA TYR A 198 13.48 16.19 -14.12
C TYR A 198 12.39 17.23 -14.36
N TRP A 199 11.25 17.13 -13.67
CA TRP A 199 10.17 18.10 -13.76
C TRP A 199 10.61 19.49 -13.31
N TYR A 200 11.34 19.58 -12.20
CA TYR A 200 11.86 20.84 -11.66
C TYR A 200 12.85 21.50 -12.64
N VAL A 201 13.76 20.71 -13.23
CA VAL A 201 14.68 21.19 -14.27
C VAL A 201 13.92 21.63 -15.52
N TYR A 202 12.91 20.88 -15.95
CA TYR A 202 12.10 21.25 -17.10
C TYR A 202 11.32 22.55 -16.87
N GLN A 203 10.71 22.72 -15.69
CA GLN A 203 9.98 23.93 -15.33
C GLN A 203 10.89 25.16 -15.26
N THR A 204 12.06 25.03 -14.63
CA THR A 204 13.04 26.13 -14.56
C THR A 204 13.56 26.50 -15.94
N HIS A 205 13.87 25.52 -16.79
CA HIS A 205 14.28 25.79 -18.17
C HIS A 205 13.16 26.42 -19.00
N PHE A 206 11.91 25.92 -18.92
CA PHE A 206 10.76 26.47 -19.62
C PHE A 206 10.43 27.90 -19.20
N LEU A 207 10.46 28.19 -17.89
CA LEU A 207 10.30 29.56 -17.38
C LEU A 207 11.40 30.49 -17.88
N LEU A 208 12.65 30.02 -17.90
CA LEU A 208 13.79 30.80 -18.39
C LEU A 208 13.64 31.11 -19.89
N VAL A 209 13.26 30.13 -20.71
CA VAL A 209 13.02 30.32 -22.16
C VAL A 209 11.82 31.25 -22.41
N ASN A 210 10.70 31.10 -21.68
CA ASN A 210 9.51 31.95 -21.88
C ASN A 210 9.67 33.38 -21.37
N PHE A 211 10.38 33.61 -20.26
CA PHE A 211 10.70 34.97 -19.83
C PHE A 211 11.62 35.71 -20.81
N LEU A 212 12.37 34.95 -21.63
CA LEU A 212 13.31 35.49 -22.62
C LEU A 212 12.69 35.74 -24.00
N THR A 213 11.49 35.24 -24.26
CA THR A 213 10.68 35.68 -25.41
C THR A 213 10.09 37.06 -25.14
N LEU A 214 10.87 38.09 -25.46
CA LEU A 214 10.47 39.50 -25.37
C LEU A 214 9.70 39.87 -26.64
N GLN A 215 8.36 39.88 -26.56
CA GLN A 215 7.53 40.36 -27.67
C GLN A 215 7.57 41.88 -27.70
N VAL A 216 8.23 42.44 -28.70
CA VAL A 216 8.24 43.88 -28.93
C VAL A 216 7.24 44.20 -30.03
N LEU A 217 6.21 44.98 -29.68
CA LEU A 217 5.22 45.46 -30.65
C LEU A 217 5.84 46.59 -31.48
N GLN A 218 5.96 46.36 -32.78
CA GLN A 218 6.58 47.28 -33.71
C GLN A 218 5.56 48.27 -34.27
N THR A 219 5.94 49.55 -34.28
CA THR A 219 5.26 50.62 -35.02
C THR A 219 6.29 51.28 -35.94
N ASP A 220 5.91 51.57 -37.18
CA ASP A 220 6.83 52.00 -38.25
C ASP A 220 7.67 53.24 -37.92
N ASN A 221 7.20 54.06 -36.97
CA ASN A 221 7.88 55.29 -36.56
C ASN A 221 9.05 55.08 -35.56
N HIS A 222 9.25 53.88 -35.01
CA HIS A 222 10.20 53.66 -33.89
C HIS A 222 11.28 52.58 -34.15
N ILE A 223 11.50 52.17 -35.41
CA ILE A 223 12.47 51.12 -35.79
C ILE A 223 13.89 51.43 -35.28
N PHE A 224 14.31 52.70 -35.31
CA PHE A 224 15.67 53.07 -34.88
C PHE A 224 15.87 52.93 -33.37
N GLU A 225 14.88 53.34 -32.57
CA GLU A 225 14.94 53.20 -31.11
C GLU A 225 14.87 51.74 -30.69
N LEU A 226 14.09 50.93 -31.41
CA LEU A 226 14.01 49.49 -31.18
C LEU A 226 15.36 48.80 -31.43
N ASN A 227 16.04 49.10 -32.53
CA ASN A 227 17.35 48.54 -32.82
C ASN A 227 18.39 48.93 -31.76
N LYS A 228 18.34 50.18 -31.28
CA LYS A 228 19.22 50.65 -30.21
C LYS A 228 18.93 49.94 -28.88
N PHE A 229 17.65 49.77 -28.52
CA PHE A 229 17.23 49.03 -27.33
C PHE A 229 17.69 47.57 -27.40
N THR A 230 17.45 46.89 -28.52
CA THR A 230 17.87 45.49 -28.73
C THR A 230 19.39 45.34 -28.60
N GLN A 231 20.16 46.26 -29.18
CA GLN A 231 21.63 46.23 -29.08
C GLN A 231 22.11 46.45 -27.64
N THR A 232 21.54 47.41 -26.91
CA THR A 232 21.87 47.62 -25.48
C THR A 232 21.46 46.43 -24.62
N ALA A 233 20.31 45.81 -24.89
CA ALA A 233 19.86 44.62 -24.17
C ALA A 233 20.83 43.44 -24.40
N ILE A 234 21.29 43.22 -25.64
CA ILE A 234 22.29 42.19 -25.98
C ILE A 234 23.61 42.46 -25.26
N GLU A 235 24.11 43.70 -25.27
CA GLU A 235 25.38 44.07 -24.61
C GLU A 235 25.31 43.88 -23.09
N VAL A 236 24.21 44.31 -22.44
CA VAL A 236 24.02 44.13 -21.00
C VAL A 236 23.93 42.65 -20.65
N MET A 237 23.20 41.84 -21.42
CA MET A 237 23.09 40.40 -21.13
C MET A 237 24.39 39.64 -21.37
N ASN A 238 25.16 39.99 -22.41
CA ASN A 238 26.47 39.39 -22.66
C ASN A 238 27.49 39.70 -21.55
N SER A 239 27.31 40.79 -20.81
CA SER A 239 28.17 41.11 -19.65
C SER A 239 28.02 40.12 -18.48
N TYR A 240 26.96 39.31 -18.47
CA TYR A 240 26.68 38.33 -17.42
C TYR A 240 27.07 36.88 -17.79
N ASP A 241 27.80 36.64 -18.88
CA ASP A 241 28.31 35.30 -19.28
C ASP A 241 27.22 34.22 -19.52
N TYR A 242 25.97 34.63 -19.75
CA TYR A 242 24.87 33.72 -20.08
C TYR A 242 24.65 33.65 -21.60
N PHE A 243 24.63 32.44 -22.15
CA PHE A 243 24.20 32.20 -23.54
C PHE A 243 22.68 32.26 -23.62
N ILE A 244 22.16 33.36 -24.17
CA ILE A 244 20.72 33.59 -24.30
C ILE A 244 20.36 33.67 -25.79
N ALA A 245 19.42 32.82 -26.22
CA ALA A 245 18.79 32.92 -27.52
C ALA A 245 17.53 33.81 -27.41
N ILE A 246 17.57 35.01 -28.00
CA ILE A 246 16.42 35.91 -28.05
C ILE A 246 15.64 35.61 -29.33
N LYS A 247 14.37 35.19 -29.20
CA LYS A 247 13.45 35.12 -30.33
C LYS A 247 12.62 36.39 -30.35
N ILE A 248 12.92 37.28 -31.30
CA ILE A 248 12.11 38.49 -31.56
C ILE A 248 11.01 38.08 -32.53
N GLU A 249 9.76 38.26 -32.13
CA GLU A 249 8.58 37.94 -32.94
C GLU A 249 7.87 39.25 -33.30
N GLU A 250 8.00 39.66 -34.56
CA GLU A 250 7.44 40.91 -35.07
C GLU A 250 5.96 40.71 -35.41
N ASN A 251 5.07 41.28 -34.60
CA ASN A 251 3.65 41.32 -34.90
C ASN A 251 3.27 42.72 -35.41
N PHE A 252 3.04 42.83 -36.72
CA PHE A 252 2.56 44.06 -37.34
C PHE A 252 1.09 44.26 -37.01
N LEU A 253 0.76 45.35 -36.31
CA LEU A 253 -0.62 45.80 -36.14
C LEU A 253 -1.14 46.28 -37.50
N ASN A 254 -1.87 45.41 -38.19
CA ASN A 254 -2.54 45.71 -39.45
C ASN A 254 -3.54 46.88 -39.23
N GLN A 255 -3.16 48.09 -39.65
CA GLN A 255 -4.12 49.16 -39.86
C GLN A 255 -4.91 48.82 -41.13
N SER A 256 -6.10 48.23 -40.96
CA SER A 256 -7.20 48.13 -41.94
C SER A 256 -6.81 48.29 -43.43
N VAL A 257 -6.30 47.23 -44.05
CA VAL A 257 -6.07 47.20 -45.50
C VAL A 257 -7.11 46.31 -46.19
N ASN A 258 -7.69 46.85 -47.27
CA ASN A 258 -8.74 46.26 -48.11
C ASN A 258 -8.39 44.85 -48.65
N PRO A 259 -9.38 43.94 -48.82
CA PRO A 259 -9.13 42.50 -48.98
C PRO A 259 -8.88 42.03 -50.43
N SER A 260 -8.24 42.82 -51.31
CA SER A 260 -8.10 42.44 -52.74
C SER A 260 -6.70 42.08 -53.24
N GLU A 261 -5.66 42.08 -52.41
CA GLU A 261 -4.33 41.61 -52.82
C GLU A 261 -3.66 40.75 -51.74
N SER A 262 -4.07 39.49 -51.62
CA SER A 262 -3.30 38.49 -50.89
C SER A 262 -2.24 37.87 -51.80
N ARG A 263 -0.99 38.37 -51.74
CA ARG A 263 0.17 37.63 -52.23
C ARG A 263 1.21 37.50 -51.12
N PHE A 264 1.45 36.24 -50.75
CA PHE A 264 2.63 35.68 -50.08
C PHE A 264 3.40 36.60 -49.13
N TYR A 265 3.01 36.57 -47.85
CA TYR A 265 3.91 36.96 -46.77
C TYR A 265 4.86 35.79 -46.49
N ASN A 266 6.12 35.94 -46.91
CA ASN A 266 7.23 35.12 -46.43
C ASN A 266 7.52 35.54 -44.99
N THR A 267 7.19 34.69 -44.02
CA THR A 267 7.77 34.77 -42.68
C THR A 267 9.26 34.44 -42.80
N SER A 268 10.14 35.45 -42.82
CA SER A 268 11.58 35.20 -42.72
C SER A 268 11.93 34.87 -41.27
N ILE A 269 12.05 33.59 -40.96
CA ILE A 269 12.62 33.16 -39.69
C ILE A 269 14.13 33.35 -39.79
N ARG A 270 14.67 34.40 -39.16
CA ARG A 270 16.12 34.61 -39.06
C ARG A 270 16.68 33.66 -38.00
N HIS A 271 17.28 32.54 -38.43
CA HIS A 271 18.06 31.66 -37.57
C HIS A 271 19.54 32.08 -37.59
N GLY A 272 19.99 32.77 -36.55
CA GLY A 272 21.41 32.90 -36.25
C GLY A 272 21.88 31.66 -35.50
N LYS A 273 22.60 30.75 -36.16
CA LYS A 273 23.31 29.66 -35.48
C LYS A 273 24.74 30.12 -35.25
N VAL A 274 25.06 30.53 -34.02
CA VAL A 274 26.43 30.82 -33.61
C VAL A 274 27.08 29.49 -33.27
N SER A 275 27.73 28.89 -34.25
CA SER A 275 28.71 27.82 -34.02
C SER A 275 30.08 28.46 -34.00
N ASP A 276 30.74 28.34 -32.85
CA ASP A 276 32.16 28.58 -32.56
C ASP A 276 32.53 29.87 -31.82
N PHE A 277 33.48 29.68 -30.90
CA PHE A 277 33.90 30.49 -29.75
C PHE A 277 34.54 31.87 -30.07
N ASN A 278 34.30 32.45 -31.23
CA ASN A 278 34.87 33.75 -31.59
C ASN A 278 33.83 34.88 -31.51
N PRO A 279 34.18 36.03 -30.93
CA PRO A 279 33.30 37.19 -30.91
C PRO A 279 33.00 37.64 -32.35
N ILE A 280 31.72 37.90 -32.62
CA ILE A 280 31.20 38.28 -33.94
C ILE A 280 31.93 39.54 -34.42
N THR A 281 32.47 39.48 -35.64
CA THR A 281 33.18 40.63 -36.23
C THR A 281 32.19 41.63 -36.83
N ASN A 282 32.56 42.92 -36.84
CA ASN A 282 31.69 43.98 -37.36
C ASN A 282 31.27 43.78 -38.84
N GLU A 283 32.03 43.00 -39.62
CA GLU A 283 31.70 42.62 -40.99
C GLU A 283 30.57 41.59 -41.07
N GLU A 284 30.52 40.61 -40.17
CA GLU A 284 29.43 39.62 -40.10
C GLU A 284 28.12 40.27 -39.65
N LEU A 285 28.22 41.25 -38.76
CA LEU A 285 27.09 42.09 -38.33
C LEU A 285 26.51 42.90 -39.50
N PHE A 286 27.34 43.25 -40.50
CA PHE A 286 26.93 44.02 -41.67
C PHE A 286 26.22 43.15 -42.71
N ASN A 287 26.63 41.89 -42.88
CA ASN A 287 26.00 40.96 -43.82
C ASN A 287 24.60 40.49 -43.40
N ILE A 288 24.26 40.60 -42.11
CA ILE A 288 22.90 40.34 -41.60
C ILE A 288 21.94 41.52 -41.89
N LYS A 289 22.47 42.72 -42.19
CA LYS A 289 21.67 43.93 -42.49
C LYS A 289 21.19 44.01 -43.94
N THR A 290 21.74 43.23 -44.86
CA THR A 290 21.54 43.41 -46.31
C THR A 290 20.61 42.38 -46.99
N TYR A 291 19.95 41.50 -46.24
CA TYR A 291 18.91 40.59 -46.74
C TYR A 291 17.69 40.55 -45.83
#